data_AF-A0A4R6Q6X6-F1
#
_entry.id   AF-A0A4R6Q6X6-F1
#
_cell.length_a   1.000
_cell.length_b   1.000
_cell.length_c   1.000
_cell.angle_alpha   90.00
_cell.angle_beta   90.00
_cell.angle_gamma   90.00
#
_symmetry.space_group_name_H-M   'P 1'
#
loop_
_entity.id
_entity.type
_entity.pdbx_description
1 polymer ?
#
loop_
_entity_poly.entity_id
_entity_poly.type
_entity_poly.pdbx_seq_one_letter_code
_entity_poly.pdbx_strand_id
1 'polypeptide(L)'
;MKTSFYILICLLFLSLTSCQKEEETIIQDNTQSFAKTSPIASLLARTSQNPTSIDNIVDNSSCFSVVLPVTVIVNSQQITVTSQTDYQVVQDAIDAFSDDDDLVNFIYPITIRFQNFQTEVLQNSNQLDDVLDDCGDDDGFDEIDCIALVYPIVINVYDSNNQIADTVTITSNSMFFNFLSNLSSNTFVAISYPISAVNSNGQTITINSNLQLEDFIEDSIDDCDDNSGGGSNPDFSEVLTSGTWYISYFQEDDDIETDDFAGYNFTFASNGTSIAVKNATTTNGTWNQFVDSGQNKLELTFNGDDLDEIEEDWRIIEFSTTVIKLKHVSGGDGSIDYLTFTKN
;
A
#
# COMPACT_ATOMS: atom_id res chain seq x y z
N MET A 1 23.29 -51.57 -56.39
CA MET A 1 22.26 -50.50 -56.33
C MET A 1 21.17 -50.74 -55.28
N LYS A 2 20.70 -51.97 -55.03
CA LYS A 2 19.64 -52.19 -54.02
C LYS A 2 20.10 -52.04 -52.56
N THR A 3 21.34 -52.38 -52.23
CA THR A 3 21.90 -52.27 -50.86
C THR A 3 22.21 -50.83 -50.42
N SER A 4 22.64 -49.95 -51.34
CA SER A 4 22.83 -48.52 -51.03
C SER A 4 21.52 -47.77 -50.76
N PHE A 5 20.40 -48.25 -51.31
CA PHE A 5 19.09 -47.63 -51.10
C PHE A 5 18.54 -47.88 -49.68
N TYR A 6 18.78 -49.06 -49.11
CA TYR A 6 18.37 -49.37 -47.74
C TYR A 6 19.21 -48.64 -46.68
N ILE A 7 20.51 -48.41 -46.94
CA ILE A 7 21.37 -47.63 -46.04
C ILE A 7 20.95 -46.15 -46.01
N LEU A 8 20.52 -45.60 -47.16
CA LEU A 8 20.04 -44.22 -47.24
C LEU A 8 18.69 -44.03 -46.52
N ILE A 9 17.79 -45.02 -46.57
CA ILE A 9 16.50 -44.99 -45.85
C ILE A 9 16.71 -45.15 -44.33
N CYS A 10 17.69 -45.95 -43.90
CA CYS A 10 17.99 -46.14 -42.49
C CYS A 10 18.64 -44.90 -41.84
N LEU A 11 19.45 -44.14 -42.59
CA LEU A 11 19.98 -42.85 -42.12
C LEU A 11 18.93 -41.74 -42.08
N LEU A 12 17.91 -41.78 -42.96
CA LEU A 12 16.83 -40.79 -42.98
C LEU A 12 15.83 -40.96 -41.81
N PHE A 13 15.75 -42.16 -41.23
CA PHE A 13 14.91 -42.41 -40.05
C PHE A 13 15.59 -42.05 -38.71
N LEU A 14 16.92 -41.89 -38.69
CA LEU A 14 17.69 -41.48 -37.51
C LEU A 14 17.72 -39.96 -37.28
N SER A 15 17.20 -39.16 -38.22
CA SER A 15 17.12 -37.69 -38.11
C SER A 15 15.76 -37.16 -37.63
N LEU A 16 14.84 -38.04 -37.19
CA LEU A 16 13.48 -37.65 -36.78
C LEU A 16 13.21 -37.78 -35.27
N THR A 17 14.23 -37.98 -34.44
CA THR A 17 14.06 -38.10 -32.98
C THR A 17 14.99 -37.15 -32.23
N SER A 18 14.77 -35.84 -32.38
CA SER A 18 15.25 -34.87 -31.38
C SER A 18 14.49 -33.54 -31.50
N CYS A 19 13.21 -33.55 -31.16
CA CYS A 19 12.70 -32.46 -30.33
C CYS A 19 12.67 -33.03 -28.92
N GLN A 20 13.77 -32.88 -28.18
CA GLN A 20 13.63 -32.84 -26.74
C GLN A 20 12.76 -31.60 -26.49
N LYS A 21 11.55 -31.81 -25.97
CA LYS A 21 10.85 -30.73 -25.29
C LYS A 21 11.76 -30.46 -24.09
N GLU A 22 12.54 -29.40 -24.15
CA GLU A 22 13.18 -28.86 -22.95
C GLU A 22 12.01 -28.52 -22.01
N GLU A 23 11.78 -29.37 -21.02
CA GLU A 23 11.08 -28.93 -19.81
C GLU A 23 12.05 -27.98 -19.13
N GLU A 24 11.97 -26.70 -19.48
CA GLU A 24 12.43 -25.68 -18.56
C GLU A 24 11.56 -25.83 -17.32
N THR A 25 12.14 -26.40 -16.26
CA THR A 25 11.61 -26.18 -14.93
C THR A 25 11.72 -24.69 -14.68
N ILE A 26 10.64 -23.96 -14.94
CA ILE A 26 10.50 -22.57 -14.51
C ILE A 26 10.52 -22.65 -12.98
N ILE A 27 11.66 -22.31 -12.38
CA ILE A 27 11.69 -21.99 -10.97
C ILE A 27 10.97 -20.64 -10.91
N GLN A 28 9.67 -20.67 -10.63
CA GLN A 28 8.95 -19.46 -10.26
C GLN A 28 9.47 -19.05 -8.91
N ASP A 29 10.24 -17.96 -8.88
CA ASP A 29 10.46 -17.21 -7.66
C ASP A 29 9.26 -16.26 -7.50
N ASN A 30 8.19 -16.82 -6.93
CA ASN A 30 6.94 -16.15 -6.59
C ASN A 30 7.17 -14.93 -5.68
N THR A 31 8.19 -14.99 -4.80
CA THR A 31 8.54 -13.89 -3.89
C THR A 31 8.93 -12.57 -4.59
N GLN A 32 9.31 -12.63 -5.87
CA GLN A 32 9.74 -11.45 -6.65
C GLN A 32 8.65 -10.92 -7.60
N SER A 33 7.44 -11.48 -7.52
CA SER A 33 6.29 -11.00 -8.28
C SER A 33 5.18 -10.52 -7.36
N PHE A 34 4.33 -9.61 -7.84
CA PHE A 34 3.19 -9.12 -7.09
C PHE A 34 2.02 -8.78 -8.02
N ALA A 35 0.82 -8.72 -7.43
CA ALA A 35 -0.41 -8.34 -8.11
C ALA A 35 -0.89 -6.96 -7.61
N LYS A 36 -1.97 -6.45 -8.20
CA LYS A 36 -2.54 -5.14 -7.83
C LYS A 36 -2.91 -5.03 -6.34
N THR A 37 -3.39 -6.11 -5.75
CA THR A 37 -3.86 -6.14 -4.36
C THR A 37 -2.75 -6.45 -3.35
N SER A 38 -1.53 -6.75 -3.83
CA SER A 38 -0.41 -7.07 -2.94
C SER A 38 0.02 -5.83 -2.14
N PRO A 39 0.47 -5.99 -0.88
CA PRO A 39 0.93 -4.88 -0.03
C PRO A 39 1.99 -3.98 -0.70
N ILE A 40 3.00 -4.56 -1.35
CA ILE A 40 4.01 -3.79 -2.10
C ILE A 40 3.42 -2.88 -3.19
N ALA A 41 2.32 -3.27 -3.84
CA ALA A 41 1.67 -2.44 -4.85
C ALA A 41 1.04 -1.19 -4.23
N SER A 42 0.44 -1.32 -3.05
CA SER A 42 -0.09 -0.19 -2.26
C SER A 42 1.03 0.73 -1.79
N LEU A 43 2.12 0.17 -1.24
CA LEU A 43 3.31 0.94 -0.82
C LEU A 43 3.90 1.73 -1.99
N LEU A 44 4.11 1.08 -3.15
CA LEU A 44 4.65 1.74 -4.33
C LEU A 44 3.71 2.79 -4.92
N ALA A 45 2.39 2.57 -4.85
CA ALA A 45 1.41 3.58 -5.25
C ALA A 45 1.55 4.82 -4.35
N ARG A 46 1.53 4.65 -3.02
CA ARG A 46 1.67 5.75 -2.05
C ARG A 46 3.00 6.49 -2.16
N THR A 47 4.10 5.80 -2.47
CA THR A 47 5.41 6.45 -2.69
C THR A 47 5.48 7.20 -4.04
N SER A 48 4.71 6.78 -5.04
CA SER A 48 4.76 7.35 -6.39
C SER A 48 3.62 8.30 -6.73
N GLN A 49 2.63 8.46 -5.85
CA GLN A 49 1.50 9.36 -6.05
C GLN A 49 1.92 10.83 -6.01
N ASN A 50 1.03 11.70 -6.49
CA ASN A 50 1.11 13.11 -6.15
C ASN A 50 0.78 13.27 -4.65
N PRO A 51 1.63 13.93 -3.84
CA PRO A 51 1.27 14.28 -2.47
C PRO A 51 0.02 15.16 -2.43
N THR A 52 -0.92 14.83 -1.55
CA THR A 52 -2.24 15.43 -1.42
C THR A 52 -2.63 15.75 0.02
N SER A 53 -1.91 15.31 1.04
CA SER A 53 -2.29 15.57 2.44
C SER A 53 -1.65 16.83 3.04
N ILE A 54 -0.52 17.29 2.49
CA ILE A 54 0.21 18.47 3.01
C ILE A 54 -0.68 19.71 3.08
N ASP A 55 -1.65 19.84 2.17
CA ASP A 55 -2.53 20.98 2.07
C ASP A 55 -3.92 20.78 2.68
N ASN A 56 -4.10 19.72 3.49
CA ASN A 56 -5.30 19.49 4.30
C ASN A 56 -5.68 20.69 5.17
N ILE A 57 -4.71 21.54 5.52
CA ILE A 57 -4.95 22.82 6.20
C ILE A 57 -5.81 23.82 5.41
N VAL A 58 -5.84 23.72 4.08
CA VAL A 58 -6.65 24.61 3.22
C VAL A 58 -7.87 23.93 2.62
N ASP A 59 -7.84 22.62 2.37
CA ASP A 59 -8.94 21.89 1.70
C ASP A 59 -9.58 20.77 2.53
N ASN A 60 -8.98 20.40 3.67
CA ASN A 60 -9.43 19.35 4.57
C ASN A 60 -9.65 18.00 3.85
N SER A 61 -8.79 17.65 2.88
CA SER A 61 -8.92 16.39 2.13
C SER A 61 -7.62 15.88 1.52
N SER A 62 -7.22 14.65 1.87
CA SER A 62 -6.08 13.97 1.23
C SER A 62 -6.39 13.41 -0.18
N CYS A 63 -7.53 13.75 -0.79
CA CYS A 63 -7.99 13.18 -2.05
C CYS A 63 -7.36 13.85 -3.29
N PHE A 64 -7.03 15.13 -3.16
CA PHE A 64 -6.33 15.94 -4.15
C PHE A 64 -5.52 17.00 -3.41
N SER A 65 -4.65 17.68 -4.14
CA SER A 65 -3.98 18.89 -3.66
C SER A 65 -4.46 20.09 -4.45
N VAL A 66 -4.48 21.25 -3.85
CA VAL A 66 -4.73 22.54 -4.45
C VAL A 66 -3.44 23.11 -5.05
N VAL A 67 -3.49 23.42 -6.34
CA VAL A 67 -2.37 24.03 -7.07
C VAL A 67 -2.24 25.51 -6.69
N LEU A 68 -1.17 25.82 -5.96
CA LEU A 68 -0.83 27.20 -5.57
C LEU A 68 -0.42 28.06 -6.79
N PRO A 69 -0.72 29.38 -6.77
CA PRO A 69 -1.29 30.13 -5.67
C PRO A 69 -2.82 30.06 -5.62
N VAL A 70 -3.37 30.11 -4.40
CA VAL A 70 -4.80 30.27 -4.14
C VAL A 70 -5.06 31.37 -3.13
N THR A 71 -6.32 31.80 -3.02
CA THR A 71 -6.73 32.73 -1.98
C THR A 71 -7.86 32.09 -1.18
N VAL A 72 -7.71 32.08 0.14
CA VAL A 72 -8.69 31.56 1.08
C VAL A 72 -9.23 32.68 1.96
N ILE A 73 -10.42 32.46 2.50
CA ILE A 73 -11.06 33.31 3.49
C ILE A 73 -11.22 32.46 4.75
N VAL A 74 -10.55 32.88 5.83
CA VAL A 74 -10.62 32.27 7.17
C VAL A 74 -10.99 33.39 8.13
N ASN A 75 -12.05 33.24 8.93
CA ASN A 75 -12.45 34.26 9.92
C ASN A 75 -12.58 35.69 9.37
N SER A 76 -13.15 35.81 8.16
CA SER A 76 -13.28 37.06 7.39
C SER A 76 -11.96 37.71 6.95
N GLN A 77 -10.82 37.07 7.20
CA GLN A 77 -9.51 37.46 6.69
C GLN A 77 -9.23 36.76 5.36
N GLN A 78 -8.89 37.55 4.35
CA GLN A 78 -8.46 37.02 3.05
C GLN A 78 -6.94 36.78 3.08
N ILE A 79 -6.52 35.54 2.81
CA ILE A 79 -5.12 35.10 2.83
C ILE A 79 -4.77 34.56 1.45
N THR A 80 -3.69 35.06 0.85
CA THR A 80 -3.16 34.51 -0.41
C THR A 80 -2.05 33.52 -0.08
N VAL A 81 -2.28 32.25 -0.40
CA VAL A 81 -1.35 31.13 -0.20
C VAL A 81 -0.59 30.94 -1.50
N THR A 82 0.71 31.27 -1.50
CA THR A 82 1.59 31.20 -2.68
C THR A 82 2.60 30.06 -2.59
N SER A 83 2.83 29.56 -1.39
CA SER A 83 3.74 28.44 -1.11
C SER A 83 3.34 27.74 0.20
N GLN A 84 3.92 26.58 0.46
CA GLN A 84 3.67 25.82 1.69
C GLN A 84 3.98 26.61 2.97
N THR A 85 4.89 27.59 2.93
CA THR A 85 5.18 28.43 4.11
C THR A 85 4.00 29.29 4.54
N ASP A 86 3.05 29.53 3.62
CA ASP A 86 1.85 30.33 3.90
C ASP A 86 0.78 29.49 4.64
N TYR A 87 0.92 28.16 4.73
CA TYR A 87 0.01 27.31 5.51
C TYR A 87 0.01 27.66 6.99
N GLN A 88 1.15 28.07 7.56
CA GLN A 88 1.19 28.55 8.93
C GLN A 88 0.33 29.80 9.13
N VAL A 89 0.22 30.67 8.13
CA VAL A 89 -0.64 31.87 8.21
C VAL A 89 -2.12 31.49 8.20
N VAL A 90 -2.47 30.41 7.50
CA VAL A 90 -3.83 29.85 7.51
C VAL A 90 -4.12 29.22 8.87
N GLN A 91 -3.21 28.39 9.40
CA GLN A 91 -3.31 27.79 10.73
C GLN A 91 -3.43 28.85 11.83
N ASP A 92 -2.58 29.87 11.82
CA ASP A 92 -2.64 30.98 12.79
C ASP A 92 -3.98 31.73 12.73
N ALA A 93 -4.62 31.78 11.56
CA ALA A 93 -5.92 32.41 11.38
C ALA A 93 -7.08 31.54 11.87
N ILE A 94 -6.96 30.21 11.75
CA ILE A 94 -7.86 29.21 12.34
C ILE A 94 -7.77 29.32 13.87
N ASP A 95 -6.57 29.16 14.44
CA ASP A 95 -6.34 29.15 15.90
C ASP A 95 -6.55 30.51 16.60
N ALA A 96 -6.85 31.57 15.83
CA ALA A 96 -7.00 32.92 16.34
C ALA A 96 -8.16 33.06 17.32
N PHE A 97 -9.22 32.29 17.11
CA PHE A 97 -10.41 32.26 17.95
C PHE A 97 -10.74 30.80 18.30
N SER A 98 -11.54 30.61 19.35
CA SER A 98 -11.93 29.26 19.81
C SER A 98 -13.44 29.09 19.85
N ASP A 99 -14.15 30.05 19.26
CA ASP A 99 -15.61 30.21 19.28
C ASP A 99 -16.20 30.45 17.88
N ASP A 100 -15.39 30.19 16.86
CA ASP A 100 -15.65 30.23 15.42
C ASP A 100 -15.78 28.81 14.83
N ASP A 101 -16.14 28.77 13.55
CA ASP A 101 -16.43 27.53 12.82
C ASP A 101 -15.20 26.97 12.07
N ASP A 102 -14.03 27.61 12.20
CA ASP A 102 -12.73 27.22 11.59
C ASP A 102 -12.80 26.88 10.09
N LEU A 103 -13.74 27.49 9.37
CA LEU A 103 -14.04 27.15 7.98
C LEU A 103 -13.15 27.91 6.99
N VAL A 104 -12.37 27.17 6.22
CA VAL A 104 -11.55 27.70 5.11
C VAL A 104 -12.38 27.75 3.82
N ASN A 105 -12.55 28.95 3.25
CA ASN A 105 -13.31 29.14 2.01
C ASN A 105 -12.43 29.62 0.87
N PHE A 106 -12.39 28.90 -0.24
CA PHE A 106 -11.64 29.33 -1.43
C PHE A 106 -12.30 30.49 -2.18
N ILE A 107 -11.47 31.38 -2.73
CA ILE A 107 -11.85 32.30 -3.80
C ILE A 107 -11.58 31.62 -5.14
N TYR A 108 -12.65 31.36 -5.88
CA TYR A 108 -12.62 30.66 -7.15
C TYR A 108 -12.23 31.58 -8.34
N PRO A 109 -11.70 31.01 -9.43
CA PRO A 109 -11.44 29.58 -9.64
C PRO A 109 -10.16 29.09 -8.94
N ILE A 110 -10.16 27.81 -8.56
CA ILE A 110 -8.97 27.08 -8.09
C ILE A 110 -8.65 25.94 -9.05
N THR A 111 -7.41 25.48 -9.05
CA THR A 111 -7.01 24.26 -9.76
C THR A 111 -6.64 23.22 -8.72
N ILE A 112 -7.21 22.03 -8.81
CA ILE A 112 -6.83 20.87 -7.99
C ILE A 112 -5.99 19.90 -8.82
N ARG A 113 -5.22 19.06 -8.15
CA ARG A 113 -4.39 18.01 -8.73
C ARG A 113 -4.57 16.71 -7.93
N PHE A 114 -5.09 15.69 -8.60
CA PHE A 114 -5.33 14.38 -8.02
C PHE A 114 -4.04 13.57 -7.83
N GLN A 115 -4.11 12.49 -7.05
CA GLN A 115 -3.03 11.51 -6.84
C GLN A 115 -2.42 11.01 -8.17
N ASN A 116 -3.24 10.86 -9.21
CA ASN A 116 -2.82 10.44 -10.56
C ASN A 116 -2.15 11.52 -11.42
N PHE A 117 -1.88 12.70 -10.84
CA PHE A 117 -1.28 13.88 -11.47
C PHE A 117 -2.18 14.61 -12.49
N GLN A 118 -3.43 14.18 -12.68
CA GLN A 118 -4.40 14.95 -13.47
C GLN A 118 -4.84 16.18 -12.69
N THR A 119 -5.21 17.24 -13.43
CA THR A 119 -5.65 18.50 -12.85
C THR A 119 -7.06 18.85 -13.30
N GLU A 120 -7.82 19.49 -12.41
CA GLU A 120 -9.15 19.99 -12.70
C GLU A 120 -9.31 21.44 -12.21
N VAL A 121 -10.04 22.27 -12.97
CA VAL A 121 -10.30 23.67 -12.59
C VAL A 121 -11.71 23.80 -12.06
N LEU A 122 -11.82 24.09 -10.76
CA LEU A 122 -13.08 24.30 -10.06
C LEU A 122 -13.47 25.79 -10.10
N GLN A 123 -14.70 26.06 -10.48
CA GLN A 123 -15.25 27.40 -10.71
C GLN A 123 -16.03 27.95 -9.50
N ASN A 124 -16.41 27.10 -8.55
CA ASN A 124 -17.22 27.44 -7.38
C ASN A 124 -17.21 26.31 -6.34
N SER A 125 -17.76 26.59 -5.16
CA SER A 125 -17.83 25.64 -4.04
C SER A 125 -18.58 24.37 -4.35
N ASN A 126 -19.67 24.41 -5.11
CA ASN A 126 -20.43 23.20 -5.42
C ASN A 126 -19.57 22.18 -6.20
N GLN A 127 -18.65 22.66 -7.06
CA GLN A 127 -17.74 21.74 -7.76
C GLN A 127 -16.65 21.17 -6.84
N LEU A 128 -16.28 21.87 -5.78
CA LEU A 128 -15.40 21.33 -4.75
C LEU A 128 -16.14 20.27 -3.93
N ASP A 129 -17.37 20.57 -3.50
CA ASP A 129 -18.23 19.63 -2.78
C ASP A 129 -18.48 18.36 -3.60
N ASP A 130 -18.78 18.48 -4.90
CA ASP A 130 -18.96 17.35 -5.81
C ASP A 130 -17.70 16.45 -5.86
N VAL A 131 -16.49 17.05 -5.89
CA VAL A 131 -15.23 16.29 -5.90
C VAL A 131 -14.96 15.63 -4.55
N LEU A 132 -15.25 16.32 -3.44
CA LEU A 132 -15.09 15.79 -2.09
C LEU A 132 -16.06 14.63 -1.79
N ASP A 133 -17.30 14.72 -2.28
CA ASP A 133 -18.29 13.64 -2.17
C ASP A 133 -17.90 12.38 -2.97
N ASP A 134 -17.12 12.55 -4.04
CA ASP A 134 -16.56 11.46 -4.85
C ASP A 134 -15.28 10.85 -4.25
N CYS A 135 -14.72 11.46 -3.19
CA CYS A 135 -13.58 10.91 -2.48
C CYS A 135 -14.02 9.65 -1.71
N GLY A 136 -13.26 8.57 -1.87
CA GLY A 136 -13.53 7.32 -1.18
C GLY A 136 -13.35 7.44 0.34
N ASP A 137 -13.71 6.37 1.05
CA ASP A 137 -13.43 6.29 2.49
C ASP A 137 -11.91 6.42 2.73
N ASP A 138 -11.55 7.29 3.67
CA ASP A 138 -10.18 7.46 4.13
C ASP A 138 -9.78 6.27 5.01
N ASP A 139 -8.81 5.49 4.54
CA ASP A 139 -8.24 4.38 5.31
C ASP A 139 -7.24 4.85 6.38
N GLY A 140 -6.96 6.16 6.39
CA GLY A 140 -6.06 6.85 7.30
C GLY A 140 -4.59 6.74 6.91
N PHE A 141 -4.29 6.39 5.65
CA PHE A 141 -2.92 6.23 5.15
C PHE A 141 -2.63 7.16 3.96
N ASP A 142 -1.93 8.26 4.23
CA ASP A 142 -1.53 9.26 3.24
C ASP A 142 -0.33 8.80 2.36
N GLU A 143 0.11 9.63 1.42
CA GLU A 143 1.35 9.40 0.65
C GLU A 143 2.59 9.14 1.51
N ILE A 144 3.57 8.45 0.92
CA ILE A 144 4.90 8.27 1.50
C ILE A 144 5.88 9.14 0.71
N ASP A 145 5.96 10.41 1.05
CA ASP A 145 6.64 11.44 0.24
C ASP A 145 8.05 11.83 0.75
N CYS A 146 8.46 11.34 1.92
CA CYS A 146 9.77 11.61 2.50
C CYS A 146 10.92 10.77 1.89
N ILE A 147 10.58 9.82 1.01
CA ILE A 147 11.52 9.00 0.23
C ILE A 147 11.30 9.20 -1.27
N ALA A 148 12.30 8.85 -2.08
CA ALA A 148 12.18 8.98 -3.55
C ALA A 148 12.72 7.76 -4.29
N LEU A 149 11.91 7.19 -5.17
CA LEU A 149 12.36 6.16 -6.12
C LEU A 149 13.27 6.76 -7.20
N VAL A 150 14.37 6.08 -7.53
CA VAL A 150 15.29 6.51 -8.59
C VAL A 150 14.90 5.83 -9.90
N TYR A 151 14.52 6.64 -10.89
CA TYR A 151 14.14 6.20 -12.22
C TYR A 151 15.34 6.19 -13.21
N PRO A 152 15.32 5.35 -14.25
CA PRO A 152 14.22 4.47 -14.65
C PRO A 152 14.14 3.15 -13.87
N ILE A 153 12.93 2.62 -13.70
CA ILE A 153 12.65 1.28 -13.16
C ILE A 153 12.07 0.42 -14.27
N VAL A 154 12.60 -0.78 -14.48
CA VAL A 154 12.09 -1.73 -15.48
C VAL A 154 11.18 -2.75 -14.80
N ILE A 155 9.98 -2.94 -15.35
CA ILE A 155 8.95 -3.85 -14.83
C ILE A 155 8.63 -4.88 -15.91
N ASN A 156 8.69 -6.16 -15.54
CA ASN A 156 8.18 -7.26 -16.34
C ASN A 156 6.72 -7.50 -15.97
N VAL A 157 5.86 -7.66 -16.96
CA VAL A 157 4.41 -7.79 -16.80
C VAL A 157 3.97 -9.10 -17.41
N TYR A 158 3.09 -9.83 -16.72
CA TYR A 158 2.47 -11.05 -17.22
C TYR A 158 0.96 -11.00 -17.02
N ASP A 159 0.21 -10.98 -18.13
CA ASP A 159 -1.25 -11.11 -18.15
C ASP A 159 -1.60 -12.59 -18.28
N SER A 160 -2.15 -13.15 -17.21
CA SER A 160 -2.55 -14.57 -17.15
C SER A 160 -3.79 -14.93 -17.97
N ASN A 161 -4.66 -13.97 -18.31
CA ASN A 161 -5.84 -14.20 -19.15
C ASN A 161 -5.44 -14.41 -20.61
N ASN A 162 -4.52 -13.57 -21.10
CA ASN A 162 -4.08 -13.60 -22.50
C ASN A 162 -2.74 -14.34 -22.70
N GLN A 163 -2.07 -14.71 -21.60
CA GLN A 163 -0.73 -15.31 -21.59
C GLN A 163 0.30 -14.42 -22.31
N ILE A 164 0.20 -13.11 -22.08
CA ILE A 164 1.06 -12.10 -22.70
C ILE A 164 2.09 -11.65 -21.67
N ALA A 165 3.36 -11.71 -22.05
CA ALA A 165 4.45 -11.08 -21.32
C ALA A 165 4.85 -9.77 -22.00
N ASP A 166 5.12 -8.73 -21.22
CA ASP A 166 5.58 -7.42 -21.68
C ASP A 166 6.64 -6.85 -20.73
N THR A 167 7.35 -5.83 -21.18
CA THR A 167 8.33 -5.10 -20.37
C THR A 167 8.07 -3.59 -20.49
N VAL A 168 7.86 -2.94 -19.35
CA VAL A 168 7.61 -1.51 -19.25
C VAL A 168 8.80 -0.83 -18.57
N THR A 169 9.25 0.31 -19.10
CA THR A 169 10.25 1.16 -18.44
C THR A 169 9.55 2.37 -17.84
N ILE A 170 9.48 2.41 -16.52
CA ILE A 170 8.92 3.52 -15.75
C ILE A 170 9.96 4.62 -15.60
N THR A 171 9.61 5.86 -15.96
CA THR A 171 10.53 7.00 -15.95
C THR A 171 10.17 8.11 -14.98
N SER A 172 9.04 8.01 -14.27
CA SER A 172 8.57 9.03 -13.33
C SER A 172 7.53 8.47 -12.36
N ASN A 173 7.33 9.17 -11.24
CA ASN A 173 6.26 8.92 -10.27
C ASN A 173 4.88 8.85 -10.94
N SER A 174 4.52 9.85 -11.75
CA SER A 174 3.25 9.83 -12.48
C SER A 174 3.07 8.59 -13.37
N MET A 175 4.14 8.12 -14.03
CA MET A 175 4.06 6.90 -14.83
C MET A 175 3.90 5.67 -13.94
N PHE A 176 4.60 5.60 -12.81
CA PHE A 176 4.53 4.44 -11.91
C PHE A 176 3.17 4.33 -11.24
N PHE A 177 2.68 5.43 -10.64
CA PHE A 177 1.37 5.46 -9.99
C PHE A 177 0.27 5.04 -10.96
N ASN A 178 0.21 5.67 -12.14
CA ASN A 178 -0.78 5.31 -13.15
C ASN A 178 -0.61 3.88 -13.68
N PHE A 179 0.61 3.35 -13.76
CA PHE A 179 0.82 1.95 -14.11
C PHE A 179 0.21 1.01 -13.07
N LEU A 180 0.48 1.24 -11.78
CA LEU A 180 -0.04 0.44 -10.66
C LEU A 180 -1.56 0.54 -10.55
N SER A 181 -2.13 1.75 -10.60
CA SER A 181 -3.58 1.96 -10.49
C SER A 181 -4.36 1.28 -11.62
N ASN A 182 -3.76 1.18 -12.81
CA ASN A 182 -4.38 0.56 -14.00
C ASN A 182 -4.06 -0.94 -14.16
N LEU A 183 -3.37 -1.58 -13.21
CA LEU A 183 -3.21 -3.03 -13.23
C LEU A 183 -4.58 -3.72 -13.19
N SER A 184 -4.74 -4.78 -13.97
CA SER A 184 -5.89 -5.68 -13.88
C SER A 184 -5.63 -6.80 -12.87
N SER A 185 -6.69 -7.40 -12.31
CA SER A 185 -6.59 -8.46 -11.30
C SER A 185 -5.89 -9.73 -11.78
N ASN A 186 -5.82 -9.96 -13.09
CA ASN A 186 -5.14 -11.07 -13.75
C ASN A 186 -3.69 -10.77 -14.16
N THR A 187 -3.16 -9.61 -13.76
CA THR A 187 -1.81 -9.18 -14.11
C THR A 187 -0.87 -9.34 -12.93
N PHE A 188 0.24 -10.01 -13.19
CA PHE A 188 1.37 -10.12 -12.28
C PHE A 188 2.52 -9.26 -12.79
N VAL A 189 3.23 -8.61 -11.88
CA VAL A 189 4.35 -7.74 -12.21
C VAL A 189 5.58 -8.13 -11.40
N ALA A 190 6.75 -7.96 -11.99
CA ALA A 190 8.04 -8.20 -11.33
C ALA A 190 9.00 -7.06 -11.65
N ILE A 191 9.65 -6.52 -10.61
CA ILE A 191 10.65 -5.46 -10.76
C ILE A 191 11.97 -6.09 -11.21
N SER A 192 12.60 -5.50 -12.22
CA SER A 192 13.94 -5.89 -12.65
C SER A 192 14.98 -5.27 -11.71
N TYR A 193 15.29 -5.96 -10.62
CA TYR A 193 16.32 -5.56 -9.67
C TYR A 193 17.75 -5.65 -10.25
N PRO A 194 18.71 -4.88 -9.70
CA PRO A 194 18.55 -3.93 -8.60
C PRO A 194 17.93 -2.59 -9.04
N ILE A 195 17.22 -1.94 -8.12
CA ILE A 195 16.77 -0.55 -8.25
C ILE A 195 17.45 0.33 -7.18
N SER A 196 17.19 1.64 -7.20
CA SER A 196 17.67 2.54 -6.16
C SER A 196 16.55 3.44 -5.65
N ALA A 197 16.66 3.84 -4.39
CA ALA A 197 15.79 4.81 -3.75
C ALA A 197 16.63 5.77 -2.89
N VAL A 198 16.07 6.93 -2.55
CA VAL A 198 16.67 7.94 -1.68
C VAL A 198 15.83 7.99 -0.41
N ASN A 199 16.46 7.87 0.76
CA ASN A 199 15.78 7.97 2.06
C ASN A 199 15.59 9.43 2.51
N SER A 200 14.91 9.61 3.64
CA SER A 200 14.70 10.91 4.33
C SER A 200 15.99 11.72 4.56
N ASN A 201 17.12 11.03 4.71
CA ASN A 201 18.45 11.64 4.90
C ASN A 201 19.15 12.03 3.58
N GLY A 202 18.52 11.83 2.42
CA GLY A 202 19.11 12.11 1.10
C GLY A 202 20.14 11.07 0.65
N GLN A 203 20.24 9.91 1.32
CA GLN A 203 21.15 8.84 0.96
C GLN A 203 20.52 7.91 -0.07
N THR A 204 21.26 7.60 -1.14
CA THR A 204 20.87 6.58 -2.12
C THR A 204 21.14 5.17 -1.59
N ILE A 205 20.10 4.33 -1.57
CA ILE A 205 20.12 2.93 -1.18
C ILE A 205 19.91 2.05 -2.42
N THR A 206 20.62 0.92 -2.49
CA THR A 206 20.42 -0.09 -3.54
C THR A 206 19.51 -1.20 -3.01
N ILE A 207 18.47 -1.52 -3.76
CA ILE A 207 17.42 -2.48 -3.38
C ILE A 207 17.46 -3.64 -4.37
N ASN A 208 17.46 -4.88 -3.88
CA ASN A 208 17.72 -6.09 -4.68
C ASN A 208 16.56 -7.10 -4.72
N SER A 209 15.47 -6.84 -4.00
CA SER A 209 14.32 -7.75 -3.92
C SER A 209 13.06 -7.02 -3.47
N ASN A 210 11.89 -7.65 -3.64
CA ASN A 210 10.63 -7.16 -3.10
C ASN A 210 10.69 -6.97 -1.58
N LEU A 211 11.20 -7.95 -0.82
CA LEU A 211 11.35 -7.85 0.63
C LEU A 211 12.19 -6.63 1.03
N GLN A 212 13.35 -6.42 0.40
CA GLN A 212 14.17 -5.23 0.67
C GLN A 212 13.49 -3.91 0.29
N LEU A 213 12.58 -3.92 -0.69
CA LEU A 213 11.83 -2.74 -1.11
C LEU A 213 10.72 -2.42 -0.11
N GLU A 214 9.97 -3.43 0.31
CA GLU A 214 8.96 -3.29 1.35
C GLU A 214 9.59 -2.83 2.65
N ASP A 215 10.62 -3.53 3.16
CA ASP A 215 11.28 -3.16 4.41
C ASP A 215 11.83 -1.72 4.35
N PHE A 216 12.40 -1.30 3.20
CA PHE A 216 12.86 0.07 3.01
C PHE A 216 11.72 1.10 3.10
N ILE A 217 10.57 0.83 2.50
CA ILE A 217 9.42 1.74 2.53
C ILE A 217 8.79 1.73 3.92
N GLU A 218 8.50 0.55 4.48
CA GLU A 218 7.87 0.34 5.79
C GLU A 218 8.69 0.98 6.91
N ASP A 219 10.02 0.77 6.94
CA ASP A 219 10.93 1.40 7.91
C ASP A 219 10.99 2.93 7.76
N SER A 220 10.53 3.48 6.64
CA SER A 220 10.52 4.93 6.38
C SER A 220 9.17 5.60 6.68
N ILE A 221 8.09 4.84 6.93
CA ILE A 221 6.76 5.42 7.16
C ILE A 221 6.76 6.29 8.42
N ASP A 222 7.31 5.76 9.53
CA ASP A 222 7.43 6.51 10.78
C ASP A 222 8.24 7.81 10.62
N ASP A 223 9.24 7.82 9.73
CA ASP A 223 10.05 9.01 9.40
C ASP A 223 9.27 10.04 8.53
N CYS A 224 8.27 9.59 7.77
CA CYS A 224 7.48 10.45 6.88
C CYS A 224 6.38 11.22 7.63
N ASP A 225 5.77 10.60 8.63
CA ASP A 225 4.61 11.16 9.36
C ASP A 225 4.94 12.34 10.28
N ASP A 226 6.22 12.60 10.56
CA ASP A 226 6.67 13.69 11.44
C ASP A 226 6.40 15.11 10.90
N ASN A 227 5.97 15.26 9.63
CA ASN A 227 5.70 16.56 9.01
C ASN A 227 4.21 16.92 8.82
N SER A 228 3.28 16.01 9.13
CA SER A 228 1.83 16.26 9.07
C SER A 228 1.34 16.82 10.40
N GLY A 229 1.19 18.14 10.47
CA GLY A 229 0.83 18.85 11.69
C GLY A 229 -0.46 18.32 12.36
N GLY A 230 -0.39 18.06 13.66
CA GLY A 230 -1.56 18.18 14.54
C GLY A 230 -2.35 16.91 14.88
N GLY A 231 -1.70 15.76 15.08
CA GLY A 231 -2.33 14.61 15.73
C GLY A 231 -1.31 13.82 16.55
N SER A 232 -1.56 13.61 17.83
CA SER A 232 -0.82 12.58 18.57
C SER A 232 -1.09 11.24 17.89
N ASN A 233 -0.05 10.62 17.31
CA ASN A 233 -0.13 9.30 16.70
C ASN A 233 -0.80 8.35 17.73
N PRO A 234 -1.97 7.76 17.43
CA PRO A 234 -2.75 7.03 18.42
C PRO A 234 -1.94 5.84 18.96
N ASP A 235 -2.08 5.54 20.25
CA ASP A 235 -1.44 4.36 20.83
C ASP A 235 -2.05 3.08 20.21
N PHE A 236 -1.21 2.18 19.72
CA PHE A 236 -1.67 0.95 19.05
C PHE A 236 -2.63 0.14 19.91
N SER A 237 -2.37 0.02 21.22
CA SER A 237 -3.25 -0.72 22.12
C SER A 237 -4.60 -0.02 22.28
N GLU A 238 -4.64 1.31 22.27
CA GLU A 238 -5.90 2.06 22.28
C GLU A 238 -6.70 1.81 20.99
N VAL A 239 -6.03 1.82 19.83
CA VAL A 239 -6.65 1.50 18.54
C VAL A 239 -7.19 0.07 18.55
N LEU A 240 -6.35 -0.93 18.80
CA LEU A 240 -6.72 -2.34 18.74
C LEU A 240 -7.92 -2.66 19.66
N THR A 241 -7.98 -2.05 20.84
CA THR A 241 -9.05 -2.28 21.81
C THR A 241 -10.31 -1.42 21.59
N SER A 242 -10.30 -0.55 20.58
CA SER A 242 -11.43 0.33 20.26
C SER A 242 -12.44 -0.34 19.32
N GLY A 243 -13.32 -1.20 19.85
CA GLY A 243 -14.44 -1.76 19.08
C GLY A 243 -14.18 -3.16 18.53
N THR A 244 -14.81 -3.47 17.39
CA THR A 244 -14.75 -4.80 16.77
C THR A 244 -14.12 -4.75 15.39
N TRP A 245 -13.39 -5.79 15.05
CA TRP A 245 -12.60 -5.91 13.82
C TRP A 245 -13.04 -7.11 13.00
N TYR A 246 -12.80 -7.08 11.70
CA TYR A 246 -12.84 -8.24 10.82
C TYR A 246 -11.53 -8.30 10.02
N ILE A 247 -11.17 -9.50 9.53
CA ILE A 247 -10.01 -9.67 8.66
C ILE A 247 -10.43 -9.28 7.25
N SER A 248 -9.87 -8.19 6.74
CA SER A 248 -10.14 -7.67 5.39
C SER A 248 -9.10 -8.13 4.37
N TYR A 249 -7.95 -8.61 4.83
CA TYR A 249 -6.92 -9.25 4.02
C TYR A 249 -6.15 -10.26 4.88
N PHE A 250 -5.98 -11.46 4.35
CA PHE A 250 -5.03 -12.45 4.83
C PHE A 250 -4.39 -13.15 3.64
N GLN A 251 -3.07 -13.25 3.68
CA GLN A 251 -2.25 -13.98 2.73
C GLN A 251 -1.25 -14.80 3.53
N GLU A 252 -1.21 -16.10 3.28
CA GLU A 252 -0.19 -17.02 3.75
C GLU A 252 0.71 -17.35 2.55
N ASP A 253 2.01 -17.13 2.68
CA ASP A 253 2.96 -17.23 1.57
C ASP A 253 2.52 -16.42 0.32
N ASP A 254 2.07 -17.10 -0.75
CA ASP A 254 1.57 -16.49 -1.99
C ASP A 254 0.08 -16.72 -2.23
N ASP A 255 -0.61 -17.35 -1.28
CA ASP A 255 -2.02 -17.72 -1.38
C ASP A 255 -2.87 -16.73 -0.57
N ILE A 256 -3.88 -16.14 -1.23
CA ILE A 256 -4.82 -15.23 -0.58
C ILE A 256 -5.94 -16.07 0.04
N GLU A 257 -5.94 -16.18 1.37
CA GLU A 257 -6.85 -17.02 2.16
C GLU A 257 -7.85 -16.20 3.00
N THR A 258 -8.08 -14.94 2.60
CA THR A 258 -8.99 -14.01 3.29
C THR A 258 -10.40 -14.59 3.48
N ASP A 259 -10.89 -15.40 2.53
CA ASP A 259 -12.22 -15.99 2.55
C ASP A 259 -12.42 -16.99 3.71
N ASP A 260 -11.37 -17.60 4.23
CA ASP A 260 -11.45 -18.55 5.35
C ASP A 260 -11.86 -17.85 6.66
N PHE A 261 -11.51 -16.57 6.77
CA PHE A 261 -11.85 -15.71 7.90
C PHE A 261 -13.20 -14.99 7.74
N ALA A 262 -13.93 -15.22 6.63
CA ALA A 262 -15.21 -14.59 6.38
C ALA A 262 -16.22 -14.85 7.52
N GLY A 263 -16.80 -13.76 8.03
CA GLY A 263 -17.81 -13.79 9.09
C GLY A 263 -17.28 -13.88 10.53
N TYR A 264 -15.96 -13.91 10.74
CA TYR A 264 -15.39 -13.66 12.07
C TYR A 264 -15.49 -12.18 12.45
N ASN A 265 -15.78 -11.94 13.73
CA ASN A 265 -15.69 -10.65 14.38
C ASN A 265 -14.76 -10.76 15.58
N PHE A 266 -13.71 -9.96 15.60
CA PHE A 266 -12.68 -9.95 16.63
C PHE A 266 -12.91 -8.79 17.59
N THR A 267 -12.68 -9.02 18.88
CA THR A 267 -12.71 -8.00 19.92
C THR A 267 -11.50 -8.19 20.81
N PHE A 268 -10.73 -7.13 21.02
CA PHE A 268 -9.54 -7.12 21.87
C PHE A 268 -9.82 -6.26 23.11
N ALA A 269 -9.55 -6.79 24.29
CA ALA A 269 -9.74 -6.07 25.55
C ALA A 269 -8.40 -5.61 26.13
N SER A 270 -8.41 -4.47 26.83
CA SER A 270 -7.21 -3.84 27.42
C SER A 270 -6.49 -4.66 28.50
N ASN A 271 -7.08 -5.78 28.93
CA ASN A 271 -6.46 -6.74 29.85
C ASN A 271 -5.70 -7.87 29.12
N GLY A 272 -5.54 -7.80 27.79
CA GLY A 272 -4.84 -8.81 26.97
C GLY A 272 -5.70 -10.00 26.54
N THR A 273 -7.01 -10.01 26.80
CA THR A 273 -7.91 -11.06 26.30
C THR A 273 -8.48 -10.70 24.93
N SER A 274 -8.60 -11.68 24.04
CA SER A 274 -9.26 -11.53 22.74
C SER A 274 -10.45 -12.48 22.62
N ILE A 275 -11.42 -12.11 21.79
CA ILE A 275 -12.59 -12.93 21.46
C ILE A 275 -12.80 -12.87 19.95
N ALA A 276 -12.95 -14.02 19.31
CA ALA A 276 -13.41 -14.15 17.93
C ALA A 276 -14.81 -14.80 17.90
N VAL A 277 -15.74 -14.21 17.14
CA VAL A 277 -17.12 -14.70 17.02
C VAL A 277 -17.46 -14.97 15.56
N LYS A 278 -17.88 -16.21 15.24
CA LYS A 278 -18.42 -16.60 13.93
C LYS A 278 -19.67 -17.44 14.13
N ASN A 279 -20.78 -17.07 13.50
CA ASN A 279 -22.06 -17.79 13.60
C ASN A 279 -22.53 -18.09 15.05
N ALA A 280 -22.37 -17.13 15.96
CA ALA A 280 -22.65 -17.26 17.40
C ALA A 280 -21.78 -18.28 18.16
N THR A 281 -20.75 -18.84 17.53
CA THR A 281 -19.69 -19.59 18.20
C THR A 281 -18.62 -18.60 18.65
N THR A 282 -18.18 -18.74 19.90
CA THR A 282 -17.18 -17.87 20.52
C THR A 282 -15.88 -18.65 20.72
N THR A 283 -14.81 -18.15 20.13
CA THR A 283 -13.44 -18.60 20.38
C THR A 283 -12.76 -17.56 21.27
N ASN A 284 -12.31 -17.98 22.45
CA ASN A 284 -11.55 -17.10 23.34
C ASN A 284 -10.07 -17.14 22.97
N GLY A 285 -9.35 -16.07 23.26
CA GLY A 285 -7.92 -15.98 23.03
C GLY A 285 -7.24 -14.95 23.92
N THR A 286 -5.98 -14.69 23.60
CA THR A 286 -5.17 -13.62 24.15
C THR A 286 -4.46 -12.85 23.05
N TRP A 287 -4.03 -11.64 23.37
CA TRP A 287 -3.17 -10.85 22.51
C TRP A 287 -2.10 -10.17 23.37
N ASN A 288 -0.92 -9.96 22.81
CA ASN A 288 0.18 -9.29 23.49
C ASN A 288 0.96 -8.41 22.52
N GLN A 289 1.18 -7.15 22.89
CA GLN A 289 2.09 -6.25 22.18
C GLN A 289 3.46 -6.27 22.85
N PHE A 290 4.53 -6.38 22.06
CA PHE A 290 5.90 -6.37 22.56
C PHE A 290 6.86 -5.82 21.51
N VAL A 291 8.11 -5.60 21.91
CA VAL A 291 9.18 -5.19 21.01
C VAL A 291 10.17 -6.33 20.88
N ASP A 292 10.48 -6.71 19.64
CA ASP A 292 11.53 -7.67 19.31
C ASP A 292 12.41 -7.11 18.20
N SER A 293 13.73 -7.16 18.41
CA SER A 293 14.72 -6.68 17.45
C SER A 293 14.50 -5.23 16.95
N GLY A 294 13.87 -4.40 17.79
CA GLY A 294 13.55 -3.00 17.47
C GLY A 294 12.22 -2.79 16.74
N GLN A 295 11.49 -3.87 16.45
CA GLN A 295 10.19 -3.84 15.78
C GLN A 295 9.06 -4.02 16.79
N ASN A 296 7.99 -3.23 16.65
CA ASN A 296 6.75 -3.45 17.41
C ASN A 296 6.03 -4.68 16.83
N LYS A 297 5.65 -5.61 17.70
CA LYS A 297 4.99 -6.85 17.32
C LYS A 297 3.69 -7.06 18.08
N LEU A 298 2.76 -7.77 17.45
CA LEU A 298 1.51 -8.28 18.00
C LEU A 298 1.54 -9.81 17.93
N GLU A 299 1.47 -10.47 19.09
CA GLU A 299 1.25 -11.92 19.17
C GLU A 299 -0.23 -12.19 19.44
N LEU A 300 -0.81 -13.10 18.67
CA LEU A 300 -2.19 -13.56 18.81
C LEU A 300 -2.22 -15.04 19.21
N THR A 301 -3.18 -15.41 20.04
CA THR A 301 -3.43 -16.81 20.40
C THR A 301 -4.91 -17.01 20.62
N PHE A 302 -5.47 -18.09 20.11
CA PHE A 302 -6.86 -18.49 20.26
C PHE A 302 -6.94 -19.94 20.77
N ASN A 303 -8.15 -20.41 21.06
CA ASN A 303 -8.37 -21.77 21.53
C ASN A 303 -8.91 -22.64 20.39
N GLY A 304 -8.33 -23.82 20.21
CA GLY A 304 -8.69 -24.71 19.10
C GLY A 304 -8.01 -24.29 17.81
N ASP A 305 -8.29 -25.00 16.72
CA ASP A 305 -7.41 -24.99 15.55
C ASP A 305 -7.93 -24.07 14.41
N ASP A 306 -9.13 -23.46 14.58
CA ASP A 306 -9.82 -22.70 13.52
C ASP A 306 -9.15 -21.36 13.17
N LEU A 307 -8.18 -20.91 13.98
CA LEU A 307 -7.50 -19.61 13.82
C LEU A 307 -5.96 -19.75 13.88
N ASP A 308 -5.43 -20.97 13.81
CA ASP A 308 -3.99 -21.25 13.96
C ASP A 308 -3.13 -20.47 12.96
N GLU A 309 -3.64 -20.28 11.73
CA GLU A 309 -2.98 -19.55 10.64
C GLU A 309 -2.71 -18.06 10.95
N ILE A 310 -3.40 -17.47 11.93
CA ILE A 310 -3.16 -16.09 12.37
C ILE A 310 -2.41 -16.00 13.71
N GLU A 311 -2.00 -17.13 14.29
CA GLU A 311 -1.27 -17.21 15.56
C GLU A 311 0.26 -17.04 15.37
N GLU A 312 0.65 -15.91 14.79
CA GLU A 312 2.05 -15.55 14.52
C GLU A 312 2.53 -14.34 15.35
N ASP A 313 3.84 -14.06 15.31
CA ASP A 313 4.46 -12.88 15.95
C ASP A 313 4.55 -11.66 15.02
N TRP A 314 3.38 -11.24 14.55
CA TRP A 314 3.17 -10.18 13.56
C TRP A 314 3.94 -8.90 13.85
N ARG A 315 4.79 -8.46 12.93
CA ARG A 315 5.29 -7.08 12.88
C ARG A 315 4.13 -6.13 12.57
N ILE A 316 3.99 -5.09 13.38
CA ILE A 316 3.06 -3.98 13.11
C ILE A 316 3.70 -3.09 12.05
N ILE A 317 3.09 -3.01 10.87
CA ILE A 317 3.60 -2.22 9.75
C ILE A 317 3.06 -0.79 9.82
N GLU A 318 1.75 -0.66 9.90
CA GLU A 318 1.07 0.63 9.92
C GLU A 318 -0.35 0.44 10.45
N PHE A 319 -0.91 1.46 11.09
CA PHE A 319 -2.29 1.41 11.56
C PHE A 319 -2.92 2.80 11.62
N SER A 320 -4.22 2.84 11.41
CA SER A 320 -5.10 3.99 11.61
C SER A 320 -6.17 3.63 12.65
N THR A 321 -7.11 4.53 12.92
CA THR A 321 -8.23 4.21 13.84
C THR A 321 -9.18 3.14 13.29
N THR A 322 -9.10 2.83 11.99
CA THR A 322 -10.02 1.93 11.26
C THR A 322 -9.33 0.75 10.58
N VAL A 323 -8.00 0.78 10.41
CA VAL A 323 -7.25 -0.29 9.73
C VAL A 323 -5.96 -0.61 10.48
N ILE A 324 -5.59 -1.88 10.57
CA ILE A 324 -4.31 -2.36 11.12
C ILE A 324 -3.68 -3.29 10.10
N LYS A 325 -2.44 -3.00 9.66
CA LYS A 325 -1.67 -3.81 8.72
C LYS A 325 -0.49 -4.48 9.43
N LEU A 326 -0.39 -5.79 9.25
CA LEU A 326 0.56 -6.67 9.91
C LEU A 326 1.31 -7.50 8.87
N LYS A 327 2.56 -7.84 9.18
CA LYS A 327 3.44 -8.67 8.36
C LYS A 327 4.21 -9.65 9.23
N HIS A 328 4.32 -10.89 8.79
CA HIS A 328 5.18 -11.89 9.41
C HIS A 328 6.17 -12.42 8.37
N VAL A 329 7.40 -12.73 8.80
CA VAL A 329 8.42 -13.31 7.92
C VAL A 329 8.89 -14.61 8.57
N SER A 330 8.57 -15.74 7.94
CA SER A 330 8.89 -17.07 8.44
C SER A 330 10.39 -17.22 8.69
N GLY A 331 10.75 -17.61 9.91
CA GLY A 331 12.14 -17.90 10.28
C GLY A 331 12.72 -19.16 9.62
N GLY A 332 11.89 -19.94 8.94
CA GLY A 332 12.28 -21.20 8.27
C GLY A 332 12.75 -20.99 6.84
N ASP A 333 11.82 -20.65 5.96
CA ASP A 333 12.00 -20.48 4.52
C ASP A 333 11.97 -19.02 4.06
N GLY A 334 11.65 -18.08 4.94
CA GLY A 334 11.59 -16.66 4.62
C GLY A 334 10.35 -16.26 3.84
N SER A 335 9.32 -17.10 3.82
CA SER A 335 8.02 -16.72 3.30
C SER A 335 7.42 -15.56 4.11
N ILE A 336 6.49 -14.84 3.50
CA ILE A 336 5.93 -13.62 4.06
C ILE A 336 4.42 -13.75 4.12
N ASP A 337 3.87 -13.54 5.31
CA ASP A 337 2.44 -13.51 5.54
C ASP A 337 2.00 -12.08 5.80
N TYR A 338 0.77 -11.76 5.43
CA TYR A 338 0.17 -10.46 5.69
C TYR A 338 -1.21 -10.62 6.28
N LEU A 339 -1.49 -9.78 7.27
CA LEU A 339 -2.79 -9.75 7.95
C LEU A 339 -3.26 -8.31 8.08
N THR A 340 -4.47 -8.02 7.58
CA THR A 340 -5.12 -6.72 7.74
C THR A 340 -6.42 -6.88 8.49
N PHE A 341 -6.55 -6.14 9.59
CA PHE A 341 -7.82 -5.94 10.27
C PHE A 341 -8.44 -4.63 9.82
N THR A 342 -9.75 -4.65 9.55
CA THR A 342 -10.56 -3.45 9.34
C THR A 342 -11.67 -3.39 10.37
N LYS A 343 -11.97 -2.19 10.85
CA LYS A 343 -13.02 -1.95 11.83
C LYS A 343 -14.41 -2.18 11.23
N ASN A 344 -15.34 -2.71 12.02
CA ASN A 344 -16.73 -2.95 11.60
C ASN A 344 -17.57 -1.67 11.54
#